data_AF-A0A966FM31-F1
#
_entry.id   AF-A0A966FM31-F1
#
_cell.length_a   1.000
_cell.length_b   1.000
_cell.length_c   1.000
_cell.angle_alpha   90.00
_cell.angle_beta   90.00
_cell.angle_gamma   90.00
#
_symmetry.space_group_name_H-M   'P 1'
#
loop_
_entity.id
_entity.type
_entity.pdbx_description
1 polymer ?
#
loop_
_entity_poly.entity_id
_entity_poly.type
_entity_poly.pdbx_seq_one_letter_code
_entity_poly.pdbx_strand_id
1 'polypeptide(L)'
;MKIIFSLVVLIFLSFHPFYAQERPPIQVFSPKTYGAENQNWSISQSMDKNIYVANNKGLLEFNGASWKLYASPNETIMRSVKVIGDLIYTGCYREFGYWKKNEFGSLDYTSLSQNLNSPFLDDEEIWNIIEMDE
;
A
#
# COMPACT_ATOMS: atom_id res chain seq x y z
N MET A 1 -47.73 -16.87 36.53
CA MET A 1 -46.36 -17.43 36.37
C MET A 1 -45.70 -17.03 35.05
N LYS A 2 -46.34 -17.21 33.87
CA LYS A 2 -45.77 -16.82 32.57
C LYS A 2 -45.40 -15.33 32.45
N ILE A 3 -46.26 -14.41 32.90
CA ILE A 3 -46.02 -12.96 32.84
C ILE A 3 -44.81 -12.54 33.70
N ILE A 4 -44.69 -13.12 34.90
CA ILE A 4 -43.58 -12.84 35.82
C ILE A 4 -42.27 -13.37 35.23
N PHE A 5 -42.30 -14.57 34.63
CA PHE A 5 -41.14 -15.12 33.93
C PHE A 5 -40.71 -14.24 32.75
N SER A 6 -41.67 -13.77 31.93
CA SER A 6 -41.38 -12.85 30.83
C SER A 6 -40.78 -11.52 31.31
N LEU A 7 -41.26 -10.97 32.42
CA LEU A 7 -40.71 -9.74 33.02
C LEU A 7 -39.27 -9.94 33.53
N VAL A 8 -38.99 -11.09 34.17
CA VAL A 8 -37.63 -11.42 34.63
C VAL A 8 -36.68 -11.53 33.44
N VAL A 9 -37.08 -12.20 32.36
CA VAL A 9 -36.26 -12.30 31.14
C VAL A 9 -35.99 -10.92 30.52
N LEU A 10 -37.01 -10.05 30.46
CA LEU A 10 -36.87 -8.69 29.93
C LEU A 10 -35.88 -7.87 30.76
N ILE A 11 -35.95 -7.97 32.09
CA ILE A 11 -35.05 -7.29 33.03
C ILE A 11 -33.61 -7.77 32.85
N PHE A 12 -33.37 -9.07 32.71
CA PHE A 12 -32.04 -9.63 32.45
C PHE A 12 -31.44 -9.14 31.12
N LEU A 13 -32.25 -8.99 30.07
CA LEU A 13 -31.80 -8.48 28.77
C LEU A 13 -31.44 -6.98 28.81
N SER A 14 -32.09 -6.18 29.67
CA SER A 14 -31.80 -4.75 29.82
C SER A 14 -30.52 -4.41 30.60
N PHE A 15 -29.86 -5.39 31.23
CA PHE A 15 -28.61 -5.16 31.99
C PHE A 15 -27.35 -5.58 31.23
N HIS A 16 -27.45 -5.99 29.96
CA HIS A 16 -26.25 -6.26 29.17
C HIS A 16 -25.62 -4.95 28.67
N PRO A 17 -24.33 -4.70 28.96
CA PRO A 17 -23.62 -3.56 28.39
C PRO A 17 -23.54 -3.73 26.87
N PHE A 18 -24.18 -2.83 26.13
CA PHE A 18 -24.01 -2.70 24.69
C PHE A 18 -22.68 -1.96 24.45
N TYR A 19 -21.63 -2.69 24.10
CA TYR A 19 -20.38 -2.08 23.64
C TYR A 19 -20.58 -1.55 22.22
N ALA A 20 -20.38 -0.25 22.03
CA ALA A 20 -20.28 0.33 20.69
C ALA A 20 -18.98 -0.10 20.01
N GLN A 21 -18.92 -0.01 18.68
CA GLN A 21 -17.70 -0.28 17.92
C GLN A 21 -16.60 0.70 18.31
N GLU A 22 -15.44 0.20 18.74
CA GLU A 22 -14.26 1.04 18.95
C GLU A 22 -13.75 1.60 17.62
N ARG A 23 -13.18 2.80 17.65
CA ARG A 23 -12.48 3.33 16.47
C ARG A 23 -11.19 2.55 16.28
N PRO A 24 -10.83 2.14 15.05
CA PRO A 24 -9.53 1.54 14.80
C PRO A 24 -8.42 2.46 15.32
N PRO A 25 -7.39 1.93 16.01
CA PRO A 25 -6.29 2.74 16.47
C PRO A 25 -5.59 3.40 15.28
N ILE A 26 -5.36 4.72 15.36
CA ILE A 26 -4.63 5.47 14.35
C ILE A 26 -3.15 5.45 14.74
N GLN A 27 -2.33 4.88 13.86
CA GLN A 27 -0.87 4.93 13.99
C GLN A 27 -0.31 5.92 12.97
N VAL A 28 0.57 6.81 13.41
CA VAL A 28 1.20 7.83 12.57
C VAL A 28 2.67 7.48 12.35
N PHE A 29 3.08 7.42 11.09
CA PHE A 29 4.48 7.23 10.68
C PHE A 29 5.00 8.53 10.06
N SER A 30 6.05 9.09 10.66
CA SER A 30 6.67 10.32 10.15
C SER A 30 7.69 10.01 9.03
N PRO A 31 8.08 11.00 8.21
CA PRO A 31 9.16 10.84 7.23
C PRO A 31 10.47 10.32 7.82
N LYS A 32 10.77 10.74 9.04
CA LYS A 32 11.92 10.24 9.80
C LYS A 32 11.78 8.75 10.14
N THR A 33 10.57 8.25 10.34
CA THR A 33 10.28 6.85 10.69
C THR A 33 10.50 5.92 9.51
N TYR A 34 10.03 6.30 8.31
CA TYR A 34 10.17 5.47 7.12
C TYR A 34 11.39 5.81 6.24
N GLY A 35 12.16 6.85 6.60
CA GLY A 35 13.46 7.14 5.99
C GLY A 35 13.39 7.75 4.57
N ALA A 36 12.26 8.33 4.19
CA ALA A 36 12.04 8.95 2.88
C ALA A 36 11.38 10.33 2.99
N GLU A 37 10.90 10.89 1.88
CA GLU A 37 10.33 12.25 1.86
C GLU A 37 8.88 12.28 2.32
N ASN A 38 8.33 13.47 2.57
CA ASN A 38 7.00 13.66 3.14
C ASN A 38 5.83 13.45 2.16
N GLN A 39 6.08 13.35 0.85
CA GLN A 39 5.04 13.19 -0.16
C GLN A 39 4.92 11.73 -0.63
N ASN A 40 3.70 11.22 -0.55
CA ASN A 40 3.30 9.88 -1.00
C ASN A 40 2.23 10.03 -2.07
N TRP A 41 2.40 9.39 -3.23
CA TRP A 41 1.57 9.61 -4.42
C TRP A 41 0.57 8.51 -4.66
N SER A 42 0.94 7.28 -4.32
CA SER A 42 0.15 6.09 -4.61
C SER A 42 0.43 5.01 -3.57
N ILE A 43 -0.55 4.15 -3.34
CA ILE A 43 -0.49 3.06 -2.36
C ILE A 43 -1.11 1.81 -2.97
N SER A 44 -0.48 0.66 -2.72
CA SER A 44 -1.00 -0.64 -3.13
C SER A 44 -0.65 -1.70 -2.08
N GLN A 45 -1.45 -2.76 -1.98
CA GLN A 45 -1.27 -3.84 -1.01
C GLN A 45 -1.08 -5.16 -1.75
N SER A 46 -0.11 -5.95 -1.30
CA SER A 46 0.10 -7.33 -1.78
C SER A 46 -0.79 -8.35 -1.08
N MET A 47 -0.85 -9.56 -1.63
CA MET A 47 -1.57 -10.69 -1.04
C MET A 47 -1.09 -11.01 0.39
N ASP A 48 0.21 -10.89 0.64
CA ASP A 48 0.86 -11.07 1.95
C ASP A 48 0.62 -9.90 2.93
N LYS A 49 -0.21 -8.93 2.55
CA LYS A 49 -0.55 -7.73 3.34
C LYS A 49 0.60 -6.72 3.53
N ASN A 50 1.74 -6.90 2.86
CA ASN A 50 2.72 -5.82 2.73
C ASN A 50 2.08 -4.63 1.99
N ILE A 51 2.29 -3.44 2.54
CA ILE A 51 1.87 -2.16 1.96
C ILE A 51 3.05 -1.59 1.17
N TYR A 52 2.76 -1.12 -0.03
CA TYR A 52 3.71 -0.48 -0.92
C TYR A 52 3.25 0.95 -1.20
N VAL A 53 4.17 1.92 -1.08
CA VAL A 53 3.87 3.34 -1.26
C VAL A 53 4.87 3.96 -2.24
N ALA A 54 4.37 4.62 -3.27
CA ALA A 54 5.16 5.45 -4.17
C ALA A 54 5.46 6.79 -3.48
N ASN A 55 6.74 7.08 -3.27
CA ASN A 55 7.24 8.25 -2.56
C ASN A 55 8.23 9.02 -3.46
N ASN A 56 8.47 10.30 -3.19
CA ASN A 56 9.48 11.08 -3.92
C ASN A 56 10.87 10.43 -3.96
N LYS A 57 11.24 9.66 -2.93
CA LYS A 57 12.55 9.00 -2.85
C LYS A 57 12.60 7.61 -3.51
N GLY A 58 11.45 7.01 -3.81
CA GLY A 58 11.35 5.65 -4.36
C GLY A 58 10.17 4.86 -3.80
N LEU A 59 10.30 3.53 -3.81
CA LEU A 59 9.28 2.60 -3.31
C LEU A 59 9.49 2.33 -1.83
N LEU A 60 8.48 2.63 -1.02
CA LEU A 60 8.43 2.21 0.38
C LEU A 60 7.67 0.90 0.52
N GLU A 61 8.23 -0.05 1.27
CA GLU A 61 7.60 -1.30 1.68
C GLU A 61 7.38 -1.30 3.20
N PHE A 62 6.17 -1.62 3.64
CA PHE A 62 5.80 -1.76 5.04
C PHE A 62 5.16 -3.12 5.29
N ASN A 63 5.76 -3.91 6.19
CA ASN A 63 5.32 -5.28 6.51
C ASN A 63 4.45 -5.37 7.78
N GLY A 64 3.96 -4.23 8.29
CA GLY A 64 3.22 -4.15 9.56
C GLY A 64 4.08 -3.82 10.78
N ALA A 65 5.41 -3.94 10.68
CA ALA A 65 6.33 -3.64 11.78
C ALA A 65 7.47 -2.68 11.38
N SER A 66 8.04 -2.86 10.20
CA SER A 66 9.22 -2.13 9.72
C SER A 66 9.00 -1.59 8.31
N TRP A 67 9.64 -0.44 8.06
CA TRP A 67 9.70 0.19 6.75
C TRP A 67 11.02 -0.14 6.05
N LYS A 68 10.97 -0.39 4.74
CA LYS A 68 12.14 -0.51 3.88
C LYS A 68 11.96 0.40 2.67
N LEU A 69 13.02 1.13 2.32
CA LEU A 69 13.05 2.00 1.15
C LEU A 69 13.87 1.32 0.05
N TYR A 70 13.28 1.26 -1.15
CA TYR A 70 13.97 0.96 -2.39
C TYR A 70 14.05 2.26 -3.19
N ALA A 71 15.28 2.73 -3.45
CA ALA A 71 15.49 3.98 -4.16
C ALA A 71 14.88 3.92 -5.57
N SER A 72 14.40 5.06 -6.06
CA SER A 72 13.91 5.15 -7.44
C SER A 72 15.02 4.73 -8.44
N PRO A 73 14.73 3.91 -9.46
CA PRO A 73 15.74 3.37 -10.38
C PRO A 73 16.56 4.44 -11.12
N ASN A 74 15.98 5.62 -11.31
CA ASN A 74 16.60 6.76 -11.98
C ASN A 74 16.64 8.01 -11.08
N GLU A 75 16.52 7.84 -9.75
CA GLU A 75 16.57 8.92 -8.76
C GLU A 75 15.50 10.01 -8.92
N THR A 76 14.40 9.71 -9.63
CA THR A 76 13.25 10.62 -9.80
C THR A 76 12.07 10.25 -8.90
N ILE A 77 11.10 11.16 -8.81
CA ILE A 77 9.88 10.95 -8.01
C ILE A 77 9.09 9.74 -8.55
N MET A 78 8.83 8.78 -7.66
CA MET A 78 7.92 7.68 -7.97
C MET A 78 6.47 8.15 -7.78
N ARG A 79 5.68 8.11 -8.87
CA ARG A 79 4.32 8.64 -8.92
C ARG A 79 3.26 7.56 -8.70
N SER A 80 3.50 6.36 -9.21
CA SER A 80 2.52 5.28 -9.19
C SER A 80 3.10 3.99 -8.64
N VAL A 81 2.25 3.24 -7.93
CA VAL A 81 2.52 1.86 -7.54
C VAL A 81 1.24 1.02 -7.66
N LYS A 82 1.37 -0.19 -8.20
CA LYS A 82 0.26 -1.15 -8.30
C LYS A 82 0.82 -2.57 -8.16
N VAL A 83 0.33 -3.30 -7.17
CA VAL A 83 0.62 -4.73 -7.04
C VAL A 83 -0.33 -5.53 -7.91
N ILE A 84 0.21 -6.46 -8.69
CA ILE A 84 -0.52 -7.43 -9.53
C ILE A 84 0.17 -8.78 -9.38
N GLY A 85 -0.50 -9.74 -8.74
CA GLY A 85 0.12 -11.00 -8.34
C GLY A 85 1.34 -10.78 -7.43
N ASP A 86 2.48 -11.32 -7.84
CA ASP A 86 3.76 -11.21 -7.11
C ASP A 86 4.62 -10.00 -7.54
N LEU A 87 4.13 -9.21 -8.50
CA LEU A 87 4.87 -8.08 -9.07
C LEU A 87 4.34 -6.76 -8.53
N ILE A 88 5.27 -5.88 -8.18
CA ILE A 88 4.97 -4.51 -7.76
C ILE A 88 5.35 -3.61 -8.91
N TYR A 89 4.37 -3.15 -9.68
CA TYR A 89 4.61 -2.22 -10.78
C TYR A 89 4.77 -0.80 -10.24
N THR A 90 5.72 -0.05 -10.79
CA THR A 90 5.95 1.34 -10.40
C THR A 90 6.28 2.21 -11.61
N GLY A 91 5.84 3.47 -11.55
CA GLY A 91 6.11 4.48 -12.57
C GLY A 91 6.73 5.75 -11.99
N CYS A 92 7.69 6.30 -12.72
CA CYS A 92 8.47 7.49 -12.38
C CYS A 92 8.47 8.48 -13.57
N TYR A 93 9.35 9.48 -13.50
CA TYR A 93 9.69 10.31 -14.66
C TYR A 93 10.44 9.47 -15.70
N ARG A 94 9.87 9.32 -16.91
CA ARG A 94 10.46 8.62 -18.06
C ARG A 94 11.02 7.22 -17.72
N GLU A 95 10.38 6.53 -16.79
CA GLU A 95 10.76 5.19 -16.36
C GLU A 95 9.53 4.47 -15.80
N PHE A 96 9.33 3.21 -16.20
CA PHE A 96 8.39 2.33 -15.54
C PHE A 96 8.82 0.88 -15.70
N GLY A 97 8.42 0.08 -14.71
CA GLY A 97 8.82 -1.29 -14.61
C GLY A 97 8.16 -1.98 -13.44
N TYR A 98 8.75 -3.08 -13.01
CA TYR A 98 8.25 -3.83 -11.86
C TYR A 98 9.38 -4.26 -10.94
N TRP A 99 9.01 -4.46 -9.68
CA TRP A 99 9.84 -5.06 -8.66
C TRP A 99 9.38 -6.50 -8.41
N LYS A 100 10.34 -7.40 -8.24
CA LYS A 100 10.09 -8.80 -7.90
C LYS A 100 10.96 -9.21 -6.72
N LYS A 101 10.37 -9.94 -5.76
CA LYS A 101 11.14 -10.53 -4.65
C LYS A 101 12.12 -11.58 -5.20
N ASN A 102 13.37 -11.50 -4.79
CA ASN A 102 14.37 -12.53 -5.03
C ASN A 102 14.37 -13.60 -3.93
N GLU A 103 15.26 -14.58 -4.05
CA GLU A 103 15.37 -15.72 -3.12
C GLU A 103 15.69 -15.30 -1.67
N PHE A 104 16.22 -14.08 -1.48
CA PHE A 104 16.51 -13.50 -0.17
C PHE A 104 15.38 -12.59 0.34
N GLY A 105 14.26 -12.49 -0.37
CA GLY A 105 13.12 -11.64 -0.02
C GLY A 105 13.34 -10.14 -0.25
N SER A 106 14.42 -9.74 -0.93
CA SER A 106 14.61 -8.35 -1.36
C SER A 106 13.99 -8.12 -2.73
N LEU A 107 13.52 -6.90 -2.99
CA LEU A 107 12.98 -6.52 -4.28
C LEU A 107 14.09 -6.11 -5.25
N ASP A 108 14.10 -6.77 -6.42
CA ASP A 108 14.94 -6.40 -7.56
C ASP A 108 14.07 -5.73 -8.62
N TYR A 109 14.57 -4.63 -9.20
CA TYR A 109 13.87 -3.86 -10.21
C TYR A 109 14.16 -4.36 -11.62
N THR A 110 13.12 -4.44 -12.45
CA THR A 110 13.23 -4.67 -13.89
C THR A 110 12.53 -3.53 -14.64
N SER A 111 13.29 -2.79 -15.44
CA SER A 111 12.76 -1.74 -16.31
C SER A 111 12.00 -2.36 -17.49
N LEU A 112 10.79 -1.87 -17.74
CA LEU A 112 10.04 -2.17 -18.96
C LEU A 112 10.27 -1.10 -20.02
N SER A 113 10.51 0.15 -19.61
CA SER A 113 10.74 1.26 -20.53
C SER A 113 12.03 1.15 -21.35
N GLN A 114 13.03 0.42 -20.87
CA GLN A 114 14.27 0.17 -21.64
C GLN A 114 14.03 -0.57 -22.96
N ASN A 115 12.92 -1.32 -23.07
CA ASN A 115 12.58 -2.09 -24.28
C ASN A 115 11.57 -1.38 -25.19
N LEU A 116 11.28 -0.09 -24.94
CA LEU A 116 10.40 0.68 -25.79
C LEU A 116 11.09 1.03 -27.11
N ASN A 117 10.39 0.79 -28.21
CA ASN A 117 10.82 1.20 -29.55
C ASN A 117 10.63 2.69 -29.81
N SER A 118 9.91 3.40 -28.93
CA SER A 118 9.67 4.84 -29.01
C SER A 118 10.28 5.54 -27.79
N PRO A 119 10.97 6.68 -27.97
CA PRO A 119 11.39 7.49 -26.84
C PRO A 119 10.17 8.08 -26.13
N PHE A 120 10.34 8.34 -24.83
CA PHE A 120 9.44 9.20 -24.07
C PHE A 120 9.39 10.60 -24.66
N LEU A 121 8.23 11.25 -24.54
CA LEU A 121 8.10 12.68 -24.79
C LEU A 121 8.80 13.50 -23.70
N ASP A 122 8.97 14.79 -23.96
CA ASP A 122 9.43 15.73 -22.94
C ASP A 122 8.42 15.78 -21.78
N ASP A 123 8.93 15.78 -20.56
CA ASP A 123 8.16 15.87 -19.31
C ASP A 123 7.13 14.75 -19.05
N GLU A 124 7.42 13.54 -19.53
CA GLU A 124 6.55 12.39 -19.33
C GLU A 124 6.75 11.72 -17.96
N GLU A 125 5.68 11.70 -17.15
CA GLU A 125 5.60 11.02 -15.86
C GLU A 125 4.49 9.96 -15.87
N ILE A 126 4.75 8.80 -15.26
CA ILE A 126 3.79 7.70 -15.20
C ILE A 126 2.93 7.80 -13.95
N TRP A 127 1.82 8.53 -14.08
CA TRP A 127 0.92 8.87 -12.97
C TRP A 127 0.07 7.74 -12.44
N ASN A 128 -0.30 6.77 -13.28
CA ASN A 128 -1.22 5.69 -12.89
C ASN A 128 -0.85 4.39 -13.59
N ILE A 129 -1.04 3.28 -12.88
CA ILE A 129 -0.95 1.92 -13.41
C ILE A 129 -2.27 1.24 -13.06
N ILE A 130 -2.97 0.75 -14.08
CA ILE A 130 -4.27 0.11 -13.95
C ILE A 130 -4.13 -1.32 -14.46
N GLU A 131 -4.68 -2.25 -13.69
CA GLU A 131 -4.88 -3.63 -14.10
C GLU A 131 -6.17 -3.69 -14.92
N MET A 132 -6.08 -4.23 -16.13
CA MET A 132 -7.25 -4.41 -16.99
C MET A 132 -7.85 -5.78 -16.71
N ASP A 133 -9.14 -5.82 -16.42
CA ASP A 133 -9.92 -7.06 -16.44
C ASP A 133 -9.97 -7.58 -17.90
N GLU A 134 -9.83 -8.89 -18.09
CA GLU A 134 -10.06 -9.55 -19.40
C GLU A 134 -11.54 -9.52 -19.80
#